data_AF-A0A2B2BUA7-F1
#
_entry.id   AF-A0A2B2BUA7-F1
#
_cell.length_a   1.000
_cell.length_b   1.000
_cell.length_c   1.000
_cell.angle_alpha   90.00
_cell.angle_beta   90.00
_cell.angle_gamma   90.00
#
_symmetry.space_group_name_H-M   'P 1'
#
loop_
_entity.id
_entity.type
_entity.pdbx_description
1 polymer ?
#
loop_
_entity_poly.entity_id
_entity_poly.type
_entity_poly.pdbx_seq_one_letter_code
_entity_poly.pdbx_strand_id
1 'polypeptide(L)'
;MTRNQAITIIRSITIAYPSFDMNQEKLDLWIIHLVDMPYEAVEKKLNNHIRTSSFPPTISQIAVQEKTQNVFLKHLVERKQILNAE
;
A
#
# COMPACT_ATOMS: atom_id res chain seq x y z
N MET A 1 -3.42 9.94 0.97
CA MET A 1 -4.77 9.85 1.61
C MET A 1 -4.92 10.89 2.71
N THR A 2 -6.11 11.09 3.28
CA THR A 2 -6.31 12.00 4.43
C THR A 2 -5.96 11.33 5.78
N ARG A 3 -5.74 12.13 6.84
CA ARG A 3 -5.50 11.61 8.20
C ARG A 3 -6.63 10.71 8.69
N ASN A 4 -7.88 11.09 8.45
CA ASN A 4 -9.05 10.29 8.86
C ASN A 4 -9.09 8.94 8.14
N GLN A 5 -8.73 8.93 6.85
CA GLN A 5 -8.60 7.69 6.09
C GLN A 5 -7.49 6.79 6.64
N ALA A 6 -6.32 7.35 6.98
CA ALA A 6 -5.24 6.60 7.60
C ALA A 6 -5.66 5.99 8.95
N ILE A 7 -6.38 6.74 9.79
CA ILE A 7 -6.95 6.25 11.06
C ILE A 7 -7.92 5.10 10.81
N THR A 8 -8.76 5.18 9.77
CA THR A 8 -9.67 4.07 9.40
C THR A 8 -8.89 2.80 9.07
N ILE A 9 -7.80 2.90 8.30
CA ILE A 9 -6.92 1.75 7.99
C ILE A 9 -6.34 1.12 9.26
N ILE A 10 -5.79 1.94 10.16
CA ILE A 10 -5.22 1.49 11.43
C ILE A 10 -6.31 0.82 12.30
N ARG A 11 -7.50 1.41 12.36
CA ARG A 11 -8.63 0.85 13.11
C ARG A 11 -9.04 -0.53 12.58
N SER A 12 -9.05 -0.71 11.26
CA SER A 12 -9.32 -2.01 10.64
C SER A 12 -8.28 -3.06 11.06
N ILE A 13 -7.00 -2.68 11.19
CA ILE A 13 -5.94 -3.57 11.69
C ILE A 13 -6.19 -3.95 13.15
N THR A 14 -6.49 -2.98 14.02
CA THR A 14 -6.76 -3.27 15.45
C THR A 14 -7.98 -4.18 15.66
N ILE A 15 -8.99 -4.09 14.77
CA ILE A 15 -10.18 -4.96 14.82
C ILE A 15 -9.84 -6.36 14.32
N ALA A 16 -9.07 -6.47 13.22
CA ALA A 16 -8.71 -7.76 12.64
C ALA A 16 -7.69 -8.54 13.49
N TYR A 17 -6.84 -7.82 14.25
CA TYR A 17 -5.75 -8.40 15.01
C TYR A 17 -5.77 -7.91 16.48
N PRO A 18 -6.40 -8.64 17.41
CA PRO A 18 -6.52 -8.23 18.81
C PRO A 18 -5.18 -8.04 19.53
N SER A 19 -4.11 -8.68 19.06
CA SER A 19 -2.75 -8.55 19.62
C SER A 19 -2.00 -7.32 19.12
N PHE A 20 -2.56 -6.56 18.19
CA PHE A 20 -1.92 -5.39 17.62
C PHE A 20 -2.09 -4.17 18.53
N ASP A 21 -1.07 -3.92 19.36
CA ASP A 21 -1.06 -2.80 20.30
C ASP A 21 -0.56 -1.50 19.66
N MET A 22 -1.34 -0.44 19.83
CA MET A 22 -1.14 0.88 19.23
C MET A 22 -1.09 1.95 20.33
N ASN A 23 0.07 2.61 20.44
CA ASN A 23 0.25 3.81 21.23
C ASN A 23 0.23 5.06 20.33
N GLN A 24 0.25 6.26 20.93
CA GLN A 24 0.22 7.52 20.18
C GLN A 24 1.41 7.65 19.22
N GLU A 25 2.62 7.29 19.65
CA GLU A 25 3.82 7.37 18.81
C GLU A 25 3.74 6.47 17.57
N LYS A 26 3.26 5.22 17.72
CA LYS A 26 3.00 4.32 16.59
C LYS A 26 1.92 4.89 15.67
N LEU A 27 0.86 5.47 16.23
CA LEU A 27 -0.23 6.04 15.44
C LEU A 27 0.25 7.17 14.56
N ASP A 28 1.04 8.10 15.12
CA ASP A 28 1.60 9.21 14.35
C ASP A 28 2.58 8.71 13.28
N LEU A 29 3.43 7.73 13.60
CA LEU A 29 4.34 7.11 12.63
C LEU A 29 3.59 6.47 11.46
N TRP A 30 2.54 5.70 11.74
CA TRP A 30 1.70 5.10 10.72
C TRP A 30 1.00 6.14 9.86
N ILE A 31 0.47 7.20 10.47
CA ILE A 31 -0.21 8.28 9.73
C ILE A 31 0.77 8.97 8.78
N ILE A 32 1.98 9.31 9.23
CA ILE A 32 3.00 9.97 8.40
C ILE A 32 3.27 9.15 7.14
N HIS A 33 3.42 7.83 7.25
CA HIS A 33 3.68 6.97 6.10
C HIS A 33 2.44 6.74 5.22
N LEU A 34 1.25 6.62 5.80
CA LEU A 34 0.04 6.33 5.04
C LEU A 34 -0.45 7.52 4.23
N VAL A 35 -0.26 8.76 4.71
CA VAL A 35 -0.74 9.97 4.02
C VAL A 35 -0.16 10.11 2.61
N ASP A 36 1.04 9.60 2.37
CA ASP A 36 1.72 9.63 1.05
C ASP A 36 1.17 8.59 0.05
N MET A 37 0.21 7.76 0.46
CA MET A 37 -0.30 6.65 -0.36
C MET A 37 -1.76 6.84 -0.78
N PRO A 38 -2.17 6.27 -1.94
CA PRO A 38 -3.57 6.24 -2.36
C PRO A 38 -4.40 5.32 -1.46
N TYR A 39 -5.50 5.84 -0.91
CA TYR A 39 -6.35 5.14 0.09
C TYR A 39 -6.86 3.78 -0.41
N GLU A 40 -7.55 3.76 -1.55
CA GLU A 40 -8.20 2.54 -2.06
C GLU A 40 -7.20 1.41 -2.33
N ALA A 41 -6.01 1.75 -2.81
CA ALA A 41 -4.98 0.76 -3.10
C ALA A 41 -4.43 0.14 -1.82
N VAL A 42 -4.19 0.95 -0.77
CA VAL A 42 -3.76 0.47 0.54
C VAL A 42 -4.86 -0.37 1.19
N GLU A 43 -6.12 0.08 1.16
CA GLU A 43 -7.27 -0.65 1.70
C GLU A 43 -7.42 -2.02 1.04
N LYS A 44 -7.31 -2.09 -0.29
CA LYS A 44 -7.36 -3.36 -1.03
C LYS A 44 -6.22 -4.30 -0.62
N LYS A 45 -5.00 -3.78 -0.45
CA LYS A 45 -3.84 -4.58 -0.05
C LYS A 45 -3.98 -5.08 1.39
N LEU A 46 -4.48 -4.24 2.30
CA LEU A 46 -4.79 -4.60 3.67
C LEU A 46 -5.86 -5.71 3.72
N ASN A 47 -6.97 -5.56 3.00
CA ASN A 47 -8.03 -6.56 2.96
C ASN A 47 -7.54 -7.92 2.43
N ASN A 48 -6.64 -7.90 1.45
CA ASN A 48 -6.00 -9.12 0.98
C ASN A 48 -5.13 -9.75 2.08
N HIS A 49 -4.30 -8.95 2.76
CA HIS A 49 -3.43 -9.43 3.84
C HIS A 49 -4.23 -10.04 4.99
N ILE A 50 -5.33 -9.40 5.40
CA ILE A 50 -6.24 -9.91 6.45
C ILE A 50 -6.79 -11.29 6.09
N ARG A 51 -7.11 -11.54 4.81
CA ARG A 51 -7.62 -12.85 4.37
C ARG A 51 -6.56 -13.94 4.31
N THR A 52 -5.30 -13.58 4.10
CA THR A 52 -4.23 -14.55 3.82
C THR A 52 -3.23 -14.72 4.96
N SER A 53 -3.22 -13.83 5.95
CA SER A 53 -2.23 -13.82 7.03
C SER A 53 -2.88 -13.71 8.40
N SER A 54 -2.50 -14.63 9.29
CA SER A 54 -2.90 -14.63 10.69
C SER A 54 -2.18 -13.59 11.54
N PHE A 55 -1.13 -12.94 11.01
CA PHE A 55 -0.30 -11.99 11.75
C PHE A 55 -0.56 -10.54 11.28
N PRO A 56 -0.47 -9.56 12.20
CA PRO A 56 -0.65 -8.15 11.87
C PRO A 56 0.31 -7.71 10.75
N PRO A 57 -0.16 -6.90 9.80
CA PRO A 57 0.70 -6.38 8.74
C PRO A 57 1.71 -5.37 9.28
N THR A 58 2.87 -5.31 8.64
CA THR A 58 3.76 -4.16 8.71
C THR A 58 3.33 -3.08 7.72
N ILE A 59 3.77 -1.84 7.92
CA ILE A 59 3.51 -0.73 6.98
C ILE A 59 3.97 -1.09 5.56
N SER A 60 5.12 -1.75 5.41
CA SER A 60 5.65 -2.15 4.10
C SER A 60 4.79 -3.21 3.39
N GLN A 61 4.13 -4.09 4.14
CA GLN A 61 3.24 -5.10 3.57
C GLN A 61 2.00 -4.48 2.95
N ILE A 62 1.49 -3.39 3.52
CA ILE A 62 0.34 -2.66 2.96
C ILE A 62 0.74 -1.45 2.10
N ALA A 63 2.02 -1.11 2.03
CA ALA A 63 2.51 0.02 1.27
C ALA A 63 2.22 -0.14 -0.22
N VAL A 64 1.69 0.91 -0.85
CA VAL A 64 1.51 1.01 -2.29
C VAL A 64 2.29 2.21 -2.78
N GLN A 65 3.37 1.94 -3.51
CA GLN A 65 4.05 2.97 -4.28
C GLN A 65 3.32 3.11 -5.61
N GLU A 66 2.95 4.33 -5.98
CA GLU A 66 2.57 4.60 -7.36
C GLU A 66 3.78 4.24 -8.22
N LYS A 67 3.59 3.27 -9.12
CA LYS A 67 4.63 2.93 -10.09
C LYS A 67 4.81 4.17 -10.96
N THR A 68 5.83 4.98 -10.67
CA THR A 68 6.30 6.00 -11.61
C THR A 68 6.53 5.25 -12.92
N GLN A 69 5.80 5.63 -13.97
CA GLN A 69 5.92 4.95 -15.27
C GLN A 69 7.39 4.92 -15.64
N ASN A 70 7.97 3.72 -15.71
CA ASN A 70 9.38 3.59 -16.06
C ASN A 70 9.49 3.89 -17.56
N VAL A 71 9.83 5.14 -17.88
CA VAL A 71 9.98 5.65 -19.25
C VAL A 71 10.87 4.75 -20.11
N PHE A 72 11.89 4.13 -19.50
CA PHE A 72 12.77 3.18 -20.17
C PHE A 72 12.04 1.91 -20.64
N LEU A 73 11.17 1.32 -19.80
CA LEU A 73 10.38 0.14 -20.19
C LEU A 73 9.41 0.46 -21.33
N LYS A 74 8.84 1.67 -21.34
CA LYS A 74 7.94 2.11 -22.41
C LYS A 74 8.65 2.14 -23.76
N HIS A 75 9.84 2.73 -23.81
CA HIS A 75 10.67 2.77 -25.02
C HIS A 75 11.15 1.40 -25.48
N LEU A 76 11.44 0.46 -24.57
CA LEU A 76 11.79 -0.90 -24.95
C LEU A 76 10.61 -1.65 -25.60
N VAL A 77 9.41 -1.48 -25.08
CA VAL A 77 8.20 -2.09 -25.66
C VAL A 77 7.92 -1.51 -27.05
N GLU A 78 8.02 -0.19 -27.21
CA GLU A 78 7.87 0.49 -28.51
C GLU A 78 8.88 -0.02 -29.54
N ARG A 79 10.18 -0.10 -29.18
CA ARG A 79 11.22 -0.61 -30.08
C ARG A 79 10.99 -2.07 -30.48
N LYS A 80 10.58 -2.91 -29.54
CA LYS A 80 10.30 -4.33 -29.81
C LYS A 80 9.11 -4.50 -30.77
N GLN A 81 8.11 -3.63 -30.69
CA GLN A 81 6.96 -3.67 -31.60
C GLN A 81 7.34 -3.29 -33.03
N ILE A 82 8.21 -2.29 -33.19
CA ILE A 82 8.72 -1.87 -34.51
C ILE A 82 9.54 -3.00 -35.15
N LEU A 83 10.43 -3.62 -34.38
CA LEU A 83 11.29 -4.72 -34.85
C LEU A 83 10.53 -6.00 -35.24
N ASN A 84 9.33 -6.21 -34.71
CA ASN A 84 8.50 -7.37 -35.01
C ASN A 84 7.49 -7.11 -36.15
N ALA A 85 7.45 -5.88 -36.68
CA ALA A 85 6.59 -5.48 -37.78
C ALA A 85 7.34 -5.40 -39.13
N GLU A 86 8.65 -5.59 -39.12
CA GLU A 86 9.54 -5.80 -40.28
C GLU A 86 9.76 -7.30 -40.52
#